data_AF-A0A960US53-F1
#
_entry.id   AF-A0A960US53-F1
#
_cell.length_a   1.000
_cell.length_b   1.000
_cell.length_c   1.000
_cell.angle_alpha   90.00
_cell.angle_beta   90.00
_cell.angle_gamma   90.00
#
_symmetry.space_group_name_H-M   'P 1'
#
loop_
_entity.id
_entity.type
_entity.pdbx_description
1 polymer ?
#
loop_
_entity_poly.entity_id
_entity_poly.type
_entity_poly.pdbx_seq_one_letter_code
_entity_poly.pdbx_strand_id
1 'polypeptide(L)'
;LVPTVHANFRYIARLSAPEKGANVESMWFGGGADLTPYYLYDEDAIHFHRTFHDVCARHSRVVDYDELKKHCDRYFFLKHRQESRGIGGIFYDYMQENPTQMLAFTKDAGSSFLKSYDPIVRRRMKEDYTEEQKEFQLWRRGRYVEFNLIYDRGTLFGLKTGGRIESILMSLPLHVMWKYDFQPAAGSPEERVMQVLQQPVDWMAKARLADG
;
A
#
# COMPACT_ATOMS: atom_id res chain seq x y z
N LEU A 1 11.62 8.68 -10.47
CA LEU A 1 10.17 8.72 -10.76
C LEU A 1 9.42 7.43 -10.37
N VAL A 2 10.11 6.32 -10.12
CA VAL A 2 9.52 5.07 -9.60
C VAL A 2 8.79 5.29 -8.25
N PRO A 3 7.52 4.86 -8.10
CA PRO A 3 6.79 4.96 -6.83
C PRO A 3 7.37 4.03 -5.76
N THR A 4 7.24 4.39 -4.47
CA THR A 4 7.42 3.40 -3.41
C THR A 4 6.25 2.42 -3.42
N VAL A 5 6.49 1.17 -3.07
CA VAL A 5 5.45 0.15 -2.92
C VAL A 5 5.63 -0.57 -1.60
N HIS A 6 4.52 -1.00 -1.00
CA HIS A 6 4.50 -1.89 0.14
C HIS A 6 3.57 -3.06 -0.14
N ALA A 7 3.92 -4.24 0.39
CA ALA A 7 3.09 -5.42 0.36
C ALA A 7 3.30 -6.27 1.62
N ASN A 8 2.22 -6.82 2.14
CA ASN A 8 2.22 -7.75 3.26
C ASN A 8 1.14 -8.81 3.01
N PHE A 9 1.47 -10.08 3.23
CA PHE A 9 0.49 -11.18 3.14
C PHE A 9 0.80 -12.15 4.28
N ARG A 10 -0.15 -12.36 5.18
CA ARG A 10 0.07 -13.12 6.41
C ARG A 10 -1.12 -14.00 6.78
N TYR A 11 -0.79 -15.05 7.52
CA TYR A 11 -1.71 -15.92 8.23
C TYR A 11 -1.24 -15.98 9.69
N ILE A 12 -2.17 -15.82 10.62
CA ILE A 12 -1.89 -15.96 12.05
C ILE A 12 -2.87 -16.96 12.62
N ALA A 13 -2.36 -17.87 13.46
CA ALA A 13 -3.16 -18.82 14.21
C ALA A 13 -2.75 -18.79 15.68
N ARG A 14 -3.75 -18.77 16.57
CA ARG A 14 -3.56 -19.03 18.00
C ARG A 14 -3.82 -20.50 18.26
N LEU A 15 -2.82 -21.17 18.84
CA LEU A 15 -2.90 -22.58 19.21
C LEU A 15 -3.23 -22.70 20.70
N SER A 16 -3.96 -23.75 21.07
CA SER A 16 -4.30 -24.04 22.47
C SER A 16 -3.09 -24.42 23.32
N ALA A 17 -2.02 -24.92 22.69
CA ALA A 17 -0.74 -25.28 23.29
C ALA A 17 0.38 -25.17 22.23
N PRO A 18 1.67 -25.03 22.62
CA PRO A 18 2.79 -24.95 21.69
C PRO A 18 3.21 -26.30 21.09
N GLU A 19 2.48 -27.38 21.39
CA GLU A 19 2.88 -28.77 21.12
C GLU A 19 2.26 -29.34 19.85
N LYS A 20 2.87 -30.41 19.29
CA LYS A 20 2.29 -31.15 18.17
C LYS A 20 0.93 -31.73 18.58
N GLY A 21 -0.11 -31.45 17.80
CA GLY A 21 -1.49 -31.87 18.07
C GLY A 21 -2.35 -30.81 18.75
N ALA A 22 -1.82 -29.60 18.98
CA ALA A 22 -2.62 -28.48 19.48
C ALA A 22 -3.74 -28.08 18.51
N ASN A 23 -4.90 -27.73 19.08
CA ASN A 23 -6.04 -27.25 18.32
C ASN A 23 -5.84 -25.77 17.96
N VAL A 24 -6.31 -25.37 16.78
CA VAL A 24 -6.37 -23.95 16.39
C VAL A 24 -7.59 -23.33 17.06
N GLU A 25 -7.37 -22.42 18.01
CA GLU A 25 -8.45 -21.72 18.72
C GLU A 25 -9.02 -20.57 17.90
N SER A 26 -8.14 -19.86 17.20
CA SER A 26 -8.52 -18.80 16.27
C SER A 26 -7.48 -18.68 15.17
N MET A 27 -7.93 -18.26 13.99
CA MET A 27 -7.05 -17.98 12.86
C MET A 27 -7.59 -16.84 12.04
N TRP A 28 -6.72 -16.08 11.40
CA TRP A 28 -7.12 -15.07 10.44
C TRP A 28 -6.04 -14.81 9.39
N PHE A 29 -6.51 -14.34 8.24
CA PHE A 29 -5.69 -13.80 7.18
C PHE A 29 -5.69 -12.28 7.23
N GLY A 30 -4.56 -11.70 6.88
CA GLY A 30 -4.43 -10.26 6.69
C GLY A 30 -3.37 -9.97 5.64
N GLY A 31 -3.42 -8.79 5.07
CA GLY A 31 -2.47 -8.39 4.05
C GLY A 31 -2.97 -7.26 3.18
N GLY A 32 -2.30 -7.11 2.06
CA GLY A 32 -2.54 -6.03 1.13
C GLY A 32 -1.29 -5.63 0.38
N ALA A 33 -1.48 -4.78 -0.61
CA ALA A 33 -0.42 -4.09 -1.31
C ALA A 33 -0.90 -2.68 -1.64
N ASP A 34 -0.02 -1.71 -1.53
CA ASP A 34 -0.33 -0.30 -1.75
C ASP A 34 0.82 0.42 -2.47
N LEU A 35 0.46 1.42 -3.29
CA LEU A 35 1.38 2.18 -4.13
C LEU A 35 1.49 3.64 -3.64
N THR A 36 2.71 4.13 -3.51
CA THR A 36 3.03 5.49 -3.03
C THR A 36 3.84 6.24 -4.10
N PRO A 37 3.17 6.86 -5.09
CA PRO A 37 3.85 7.66 -6.11
C PRO A 37 4.33 9.01 -5.57
N TYR A 38 5.43 9.47 -6.17
CA TYR A 38 5.93 10.84 -6.02
C TYR A 38 5.42 11.72 -7.14
N TYR A 39 5.35 11.19 -8.36
CA TYR A 39 4.72 11.84 -9.50
C TYR A 39 3.63 10.91 -10.01
N LEU A 40 2.47 11.48 -10.33
CA LEU A 40 1.31 10.68 -10.71
C LEU A 40 1.31 10.39 -12.20
N TYR A 41 1.36 9.09 -12.52
CA TYR A 41 1.11 8.55 -13.86
C TYR A 41 -0.17 7.71 -13.79
N ASP A 42 -1.20 8.12 -14.51
CA ASP A 42 -2.51 7.47 -14.44
C ASP A 42 -2.42 6.02 -14.94
N GLU A 43 -1.58 5.74 -15.93
CA GLU A 43 -1.33 4.41 -16.47
C GLU A 43 -0.65 3.46 -15.46
N ASP A 44 0.16 3.98 -14.54
CA ASP A 44 0.79 3.18 -13.49
C ASP A 44 -0.21 2.86 -12.39
N ALA A 45 -1.00 3.86 -11.99
CA ALA A 45 -2.07 3.71 -11.02
C ALA A 45 -3.14 2.71 -11.50
N ILE A 46 -3.61 2.87 -12.74
CA ILE A 46 -4.57 1.96 -13.36
C ILE A 46 -3.99 0.55 -13.45
N HIS A 47 -2.74 0.38 -13.89
CA HIS A 47 -2.11 -0.96 -13.98
C HIS A 47 -2.07 -1.66 -12.62
N PHE A 48 -1.63 -0.94 -11.58
CA PHE A 48 -1.54 -1.48 -10.23
C PHE A 48 -2.91 -1.90 -9.70
N HIS A 49 -3.90 -1.02 -9.80
CA HIS A 49 -5.26 -1.26 -9.31
C HIS A 49 -5.99 -2.34 -10.12
N ARG A 50 -5.87 -2.35 -11.45
CA ARG A 50 -6.44 -3.38 -12.33
C ARG A 50 -5.89 -4.76 -12.00
N THR A 51 -4.59 -4.87 -11.73
CA THR A 51 -3.97 -6.16 -11.36
C THR A 51 -4.62 -6.75 -10.11
N PHE A 52 -4.82 -5.97 -9.04
CA PHE A 52 -5.45 -6.46 -7.82
C PHE A 52 -6.98 -6.58 -7.93
N HIS A 53 -7.63 -5.76 -8.74
CA HIS A 53 -9.03 -5.92 -9.10
C HIS A 53 -9.27 -7.29 -9.75
N ASP A 54 -8.43 -7.68 -10.72
CA ASP A 54 -8.56 -8.97 -11.40
C ASP A 54 -8.30 -10.16 -10.48
N VAL A 55 -7.39 -10.01 -9.50
CA VAL A 55 -7.22 -10.99 -8.42
C VAL A 55 -8.51 -11.11 -7.62
N CYS A 56 -9.06 -10.00 -7.13
CA CYS A 56 -10.30 -10.02 -6.34
C CYS A 56 -11.47 -10.62 -7.14
N ALA A 57 -11.59 -10.33 -8.44
CA ALA A 57 -12.63 -10.88 -9.30
C ALA A 57 -12.59 -12.42 -9.38
N ARG A 58 -11.38 -13.03 -9.46
CA ARG A 58 -11.20 -14.50 -9.41
C ARG A 58 -11.59 -15.11 -8.06
N HIS A 59 -11.57 -14.33 -6.99
CA HIS A 59 -11.87 -14.74 -5.61
C HIS A 59 -13.12 -14.05 -5.03
N SER A 60 -14.04 -13.62 -5.91
CA SER A 60 -15.24 -12.83 -5.57
C SER A 60 -16.20 -13.47 -4.57
N ARG A 61 -16.02 -14.77 -4.27
CA ARG A 61 -16.78 -15.47 -3.22
C ARG A 61 -16.34 -15.12 -1.80
N VAL A 62 -15.14 -14.57 -1.62
CA VAL A 62 -14.56 -14.29 -0.29
C VAL A 62 -14.03 -12.87 -0.12
N VAL A 63 -13.84 -12.13 -1.21
CA VAL A 63 -13.36 -10.75 -1.19
C VAL A 63 -14.07 -9.90 -2.23
N ASP A 64 -14.18 -8.60 -1.95
CA ASP A 64 -14.67 -7.59 -2.86
C ASP A 64 -13.60 -6.49 -3.02
N TYR A 65 -13.24 -6.15 -4.26
CA TYR A 65 -12.17 -5.18 -4.52
C TYR A 65 -12.51 -3.80 -3.98
N ASP A 66 -13.74 -3.32 -4.12
CA ASP A 66 -14.13 -1.98 -3.71
C ASP A 66 -14.04 -1.85 -2.19
N GLU A 67 -14.44 -2.87 -1.44
CA GLU A 67 -14.29 -2.91 0.00
C GLU A 67 -12.82 -2.97 0.44
N LEU A 68 -12.00 -3.80 -0.19
CA LEU A 68 -10.56 -3.87 0.12
C LEU A 68 -9.83 -2.57 -0.22
N LYS A 69 -10.23 -1.89 -1.31
CA LYS A 69 -9.67 -0.60 -1.72
C LYS A 69 -10.07 0.50 -0.76
N LYS A 70 -11.35 0.62 -0.42
CA LYS A 70 -11.82 1.60 0.59
C LYS A 70 -11.16 1.37 1.94
N HIS A 71 -10.92 0.11 2.32
CA HIS A 71 -10.19 -0.20 3.54
C HIS A 71 -8.72 0.26 3.43
N CYS A 72 -8.07 0.05 2.30
CA CYS A 72 -6.71 0.54 2.03
C CYS A 72 -6.63 2.06 2.19
N ASP A 73 -7.54 2.80 1.55
CA ASP A 73 -7.60 4.27 1.62
C ASP A 73 -7.76 4.78 3.06
N ARG A 74 -8.62 4.12 3.86
CA ARG A 74 -8.83 4.48 5.28
C ARG A 74 -7.63 4.12 6.16
N TYR A 75 -7.00 2.96 5.91
CA TYR A 75 -5.90 2.48 6.74
C TYR A 75 -4.66 3.34 6.57
N PHE A 76 -4.31 3.71 5.34
CA PHE A 76 -3.11 4.49 5.01
C PHE A 76 -3.33 6.01 5.04
N PHE A 77 -4.23 6.51 5.89
CA PHE A 77 -4.56 7.92 5.98
C PHE A 77 -3.81 8.63 7.13
N LEU A 78 -3.07 9.70 6.81
CA LEU A 78 -2.37 10.54 7.78
C LEU A 78 -3.31 11.61 8.31
N LYS A 79 -3.99 11.34 9.44
CA LYS A 79 -5.00 12.24 10.02
C LYS A 79 -4.50 13.68 10.23
N HIS A 80 -3.25 13.85 10.68
CA HIS A 80 -2.68 15.17 10.95
C HIS A 80 -2.26 15.96 9.70
N ARG A 81 -2.19 15.30 8.54
CA ARG A 81 -1.91 15.91 7.23
C ARG A 81 -3.13 16.00 6.33
N GLN A 82 -4.21 15.30 6.68
CA GLN A 82 -5.43 15.17 5.89
C GLN A 82 -5.17 14.62 4.48
N GLU A 83 -4.25 13.66 4.36
CA GLU A 83 -3.88 13.02 3.09
C GLU A 83 -3.61 11.52 3.29
N SER A 84 -3.79 10.72 2.25
CA SER A 84 -3.31 9.35 2.20
C SER A 84 -1.79 9.30 1.98
N ARG A 85 -1.17 8.21 2.46
CA ARG A 85 0.26 7.94 2.26
C ARG A 85 0.59 7.81 0.77
N GLY A 86 -0.31 7.17 0.03
CA GLY A 86 -0.20 6.86 -1.40
C GLY A 86 -1.58 6.76 -2.04
N ILE A 87 -1.64 6.17 -3.23
CA ILE A 87 -2.88 6.06 -4.02
C ILE A 87 -3.73 4.82 -3.68
N GLY A 88 -3.36 4.10 -2.63
CA GLY A 88 -4.06 2.92 -2.14
C GLY A 88 -3.65 1.64 -2.88
N GLY A 89 -4.59 0.70 -2.93
CA GLY A 89 -4.41 -0.65 -3.42
C GLY A 89 -5.45 -1.57 -2.80
N ILE A 90 -5.04 -2.70 -2.24
CA ILE A 90 -5.92 -3.56 -1.43
C ILE A 90 -5.40 -3.65 -0.01
N PHE A 91 -6.30 -3.68 0.97
CA PHE A 91 -5.97 -3.97 2.36
C PHE A 91 -7.07 -4.79 3.02
N TYR A 92 -6.67 -5.84 3.74
CA TYR A 92 -7.57 -6.70 4.49
C TYR A 92 -6.89 -7.17 5.78
N ASP A 93 -7.67 -7.37 6.82
CA ASP A 93 -7.20 -7.84 8.11
C ASP A 93 -8.33 -8.59 8.79
N TYR A 94 -7.98 -9.51 9.70
CA TYR A 94 -8.96 -10.29 10.46
C TYR A 94 -9.97 -11.09 9.59
N MET A 95 -9.56 -11.58 8.42
CA MET A 95 -10.40 -12.43 7.57
C MET A 95 -10.36 -13.88 8.10
N GLN A 96 -11.46 -14.33 8.72
CA GLN A 96 -11.53 -15.63 9.44
C GLN A 96 -12.33 -16.70 8.69
N GLU A 97 -13.29 -16.26 7.86
CA GLU A 97 -14.21 -17.15 7.16
C GLU A 97 -13.56 -17.80 5.93
N ASN A 98 -14.05 -18.98 5.54
CA ASN A 98 -13.64 -19.69 4.33
C ASN A 98 -12.10 -19.82 4.20
N PRO A 99 -11.39 -20.39 5.20
CA PRO A 99 -9.93 -20.32 5.31
C PRO A 99 -9.19 -20.92 4.11
N THR A 100 -9.74 -21.97 3.48
CA THR A 100 -9.16 -22.57 2.27
C THR A 100 -9.19 -21.59 1.09
N GLN A 101 -10.32 -20.91 0.88
CA GLN A 101 -10.50 -19.91 -0.18
C GLN A 101 -9.69 -18.64 0.14
N MET A 102 -9.64 -18.21 1.40
CA MET A 102 -8.81 -17.08 1.83
C MET A 102 -7.31 -17.34 1.68
N LEU A 103 -6.88 -18.59 1.89
CA LEU A 103 -5.50 -19.00 1.59
C LEU A 103 -5.22 -18.92 0.08
N ALA A 104 -6.17 -19.37 -0.76
CA ALA A 104 -6.04 -19.29 -2.21
C ALA A 104 -5.96 -17.83 -2.68
N PHE A 105 -6.83 -16.95 -2.18
CA PHE A 105 -6.78 -15.51 -2.44
C PHE A 105 -5.45 -14.89 -1.99
N THR A 106 -5.02 -15.15 -0.75
CA THR A 106 -3.78 -14.57 -0.20
C THR A 106 -2.56 -15.00 -1.00
N LYS A 107 -2.51 -16.26 -1.47
CA LYS A 107 -1.45 -16.75 -2.36
C LYS A 107 -1.49 -16.07 -3.73
N ASP A 108 -2.67 -15.96 -4.34
CA ASP A 108 -2.84 -15.32 -5.66
C ASP A 108 -2.44 -13.83 -5.60
N ALA A 109 -2.91 -13.10 -4.58
CA ALA A 109 -2.55 -11.71 -4.33
C ALA A 109 -1.03 -11.53 -4.14
N GLY A 110 -0.40 -12.37 -3.32
CA GLY A 110 1.05 -12.36 -3.13
C GLY A 110 1.83 -12.66 -4.42
N SER A 111 1.39 -13.65 -5.20
CA SER A 111 2.03 -14.02 -6.47
C SER A 111 1.84 -12.97 -7.58
N SER A 112 0.81 -12.12 -7.45
CA SER A 112 0.50 -11.05 -8.41
C SER A 112 1.24 -9.74 -8.12
N PHE A 113 1.94 -9.63 -6.98
CA PHE A 113 2.69 -8.42 -6.60
C PHE A 113 3.72 -7.99 -7.66
N LEU A 114 4.53 -8.90 -8.18
CA LEU A 114 5.49 -8.54 -9.22
C LEU A 114 4.79 -8.13 -10.52
N LYS A 115 3.65 -8.75 -10.85
CA LYS A 115 2.85 -8.35 -12.03
C LYS A 115 2.32 -6.92 -11.88
N SER A 116 1.95 -6.51 -10.66
CA SER A 116 1.45 -5.15 -10.41
C SER A 116 2.54 -4.09 -10.40
N TYR A 117 3.79 -4.44 -10.09
CA TYR A 117 4.85 -3.46 -9.82
C TYR A 117 6.05 -3.48 -10.79
N ASP A 118 6.52 -4.65 -11.25
CA ASP A 118 7.68 -4.75 -12.15
C ASP A 118 7.50 -3.94 -13.45
N PRO A 119 6.33 -3.94 -14.13
CA PRO A 119 6.13 -3.11 -15.32
C PRO A 119 6.26 -1.60 -15.05
N ILE A 120 5.81 -1.14 -13.87
CA ILE A 120 5.92 0.26 -13.45
C ILE A 120 7.40 0.62 -13.26
N VAL A 121 8.15 -0.22 -12.53
CA VAL A 121 9.59 0.01 -12.31
C VAL A 121 10.32 0.08 -13.64
N ARG A 122 10.12 -0.89 -14.54
CA ARG A 122 10.81 -0.93 -15.84
C ARG A 122 10.55 0.31 -16.69
N ARG A 123 9.32 0.84 -16.65
CA ARG A 123 8.94 2.05 -17.37
C ARG A 123 9.63 3.29 -16.79
N ARG A 124 9.62 3.44 -15.46
CA ARG A 124 10.04 4.69 -14.77
C ARG A 124 11.50 4.73 -14.35
N MET A 125 12.20 3.59 -14.28
CA MET A 125 13.54 3.52 -13.68
C MET A 125 14.64 4.18 -14.52
N LYS A 126 14.40 4.38 -15.82
CA LYS A 126 15.36 5.00 -16.76
C LYS A 126 15.03 6.46 -17.10
N GLU A 127 13.93 6.98 -16.56
CA GLU A 127 13.57 8.37 -16.77
C GLU A 127 14.50 9.28 -15.97
N ASP A 128 15.04 10.31 -16.62
CA ASP A 128 15.80 11.36 -15.95
C ASP A 128 14.90 12.13 -14.98
N TYR A 129 15.52 12.71 -13.95
CA TYR A 129 14.83 13.54 -12.98
C TYR A 129 15.63 14.80 -12.69
N THR A 130 14.92 15.87 -12.30
CA THR A 130 15.55 17.12 -11.86
C THR A 130 15.82 17.11 -10.35
N GLU A 131 16.66 18.03 -9.87
CA GLU A 131 16.92 18.19 -8.45
C GLU A 131 15.66 18.58 -7.67
N GLU A 132 14.77 19.39 -8.26
CA GLU A 132 13.48 19.74 -7.67
C GLU A 132 12.60 18.50 -7.50
N GLN A 133 12.61 17.59 -8.49
CA GLN A 133 11.88 16.34 -8.39
C GLN A 133 12.45 15.40 -7.34
N LYS A 134 13.77 15.44 -7.17
CA LYS A 134 14.45 14.69 -6.11
C LYS A 134 14.09 15.24 -4.74
N GLU A 135 14.12 16.55 -4.56
CA GLU A 135 13.70 17.22 -3.33
C GLU A 135 12.24 16.88 -2.97
N PHE A 136 11.33 16.97 -3.95
CA PHE A 136 9.93 16.63 -3.73
C PHE A 136 9.75 15.16 -3.31
N GLN A 137 10.49 14.23 -3.94
CA GLN A 137 10.54 12.83 -3.52
C GLN A 137 10.99 12.69 -2.05
N LEU A 138 12.07 13.36 -1.64
CA LEU A 138 12.59 13.28 -0.28
C LEU A 138 11.58 13.85 0.73
N TRP A 139 10.89 14.93 0.37
CA TRP A 139 9.81 15.52 1.16
C TRP A 139 8.62 14.57 1.30
N ARG A 140 8.15 13.96 0.21
CA ARG A 140 7.08 12.93 0.24
C ARG A 140 7.49 11.70 1.06
N ARG A 141 8.76 11.29 1.03
CA ARG A 141 9.26 10.21 1.90
C ARG A 141 9.16 10.54 3.39
N GLY A 142 9.24 11.82 3.76
CA GLY A 142 8.94 12.27 5.12
C GLY A 142 7.54 11.86 5.58
N ARG A 143 6.53 11.92 4.70
CA ARG A 143 5.16 11.44 4.97
C ARG A 143 5.10 9.93 5.17
N TYR A 144 5.89 9.18 4.41
CA TYR A 144 6.00 7.73 4.59
C TYR A 144 6.54 7.37 5.99
N VAL A 145 7.55 8.11 6.46
CA VAL A 145 8.10 7.98 7.82
C VAL A 145 7.07 8.38 8.87
N GLU A 146 6.39 9.53 8.69
CA GLU A 146 5.33 9.98 9.60
C GLU A 146 4.26 8.91 9.78
N PHE A 147 3.79 8.29 8.69
CA PHE A 147 2.81 7.21 8.78
C PHE A 147 3.33 6.00 9.56
N ASN A 148 4.51 5.49 9.20
CA ASN A 148 5.03 4.27 9.81
C ASN A 148 5.31 4.44 11.31
N LEU A 149 5.78 5.62 11.74
CA LEU A 149 6.10 5.86 13.15
C LEU A 149 4.89 6.27 14.01
N ILE A 150 3.84 6.84 13.42
CA ILE A 150 2.68 7.37 14.18
C ILE A 150 1.45 6.46 14.08
N TYR A 151 1.21 5.83 12.93
CA TYR A 151 -0.06 5.16 12.64
C TYR A 151 0.07 3.67 12.33
N ASP A 152 1.19 3.21 11.78
CA ASP A 152 1.30 1.81 11.39
C ASP A 152 1.26 0.88 12.61
N ARG A 153 0.19 0.09 12.70
CA ARG A 153 -0.04 -0.83 13.82
C ARG A 153 1.07 -1.88 13.92
N GLY A 154 1.59 -2.35 12.79
CA GLY A 154 2.67 -3.33 12.74
C GLY A 154 3.96 -2.82 13.38
N THR A 155 4.37 -1.62 12.96
CA THR A 155 5.57 -0.94 13.50
C THR A 155 5.43 -0.62 14.98
N LEU A 156 4.31 0.01 15.39
CA LEU A 156 4.08 0.37 16.79
C LEU A 156 4.03 -0.86 17.71
N PHE A 157 3.39 -1.95 17.25
CA PHE A 157 3.36 -3.20 18.01
C PHE A 157 4.77 -3.78 18.16
N GLY A 158 5.51 -3.93 17.05
CA GLY A 158 6.85 -4.50 17.07
C GLY A 158 7.82 -3.74 17.98
N LEU A 159 7.76 -2.40 17.98
CA LEU A 159 8.58 -1.56 18.86
C LEU A 159 8.21 -1.73 20.34
N LYS A 160 6.92 -1.86 20.66
CA LYS A 160 6.44 -2.04 22.04
C LYS A 160 6.71 -3.43 22.61
N THR A 161 6.73 -4.47 21.78
CA THR A 161 6.90 -5.85 22.23
C THR A 161 8.34 -6.34 22.19
N GLY A 162 9.32 -5.46 21.93
CA GLY A 162 10.74 -5.85 21.86
C GLY A 162 11.07 -6.72 20.65
N GLY A 163 10.35 -6.55 19.52
CA GLY A 163 10.67 -7.23 18.28
C GLY A 163 12.05 -6.84 17.72
N ARG A 164 12.51 -7.53 16.69
CA ARG A 164 13.82 -7.24 16.06
C ARG A 164 13.80 -5.87 15.38
N ILE A 165 14.39 -4.86 16.03
CA ILE A 165 14.33 -3.45 15.63
C ILE A 165 14.74 -3.22 14.17
N GLU A 166 15.87 -3.79 13.73
CA GLU A 166 16.34 -3.70 12.34
C GLU A 166 15.36 -4.28 11.31
N SER A 167 14.52 -5.24 11.73
CA SER A 167 13.45 -5.80 10.87
C SER A 167 12.15 -5.01 10.94
N ILE A 168 11.99 -4.13 11.91
CA ILE A 168 10.81 -3.27 12.00
C ILE A 168 11.06 -1.99 11.19
N LEU A 169 12.25 -1.42 11.34
CA LEU A 169 12.61 -0.14 10.72
C LEU A 169 13.11 -0.27 9.28
N MET A 170 13.19 -1.48 8.70
CA MET A 170 13.59 -1.63 7.29
C MET A 170 12.62 -0.94 6.31
N SER A 171 11.40 -0.64 6.77
CA SER A 171 10.42 0.12 6.01
C SER A 171 10.80 1.60 5.83
N LEU A 172 11.72 2.13 6.64
CA LEU A 172 12.11 3.54 6.56
C LEU A 172 13.08 3.76 5.38
N PRO A 173 12.83 4.77 4.54
CA PRO A 173 13.70 5.08 3.41
C PRO A 173 15.03 5.69 3.86
N LEU A 174 16.09 5.44 3.08
CA LEU A 174 17.47 5.88 3.36
C LEU A 174 17.62 7.39 3.57
N HIS A 175 16.92 8.20 2.75
CA HIS A 175 16.95 9.66 2.82
C HIS A 175 15.52 10.20 2.81
N VAL A 176 15.29 11.18 3.67
CA VAL A 176 14.02 11.90 3.86
C VAL A 176 14.29 13.37 4.15
N MET A 177 13.31 14.21 3.89
CA MET A 177 13.38 15.64 4.17
C MET A 177 12.05 16.14 4.76
N TRP A 178 12.13 17.10 5.66
CA TRP A 178 11.00 17.91 6.08
C TRP A 178 11.27 19.36 5.71
N LYS A 179 10.35 19.97 4.97
CA LYS A 179 10.38 21.40 4.62
C LYS A 179 9.27 22.09 5.41
N TYR A 180 9.61 23.20 6.06
CA TYR A 180 8.62 24.03 6.75
C TYR A 180 7.67 24.65 5.74
N ASP A 181 6.36 24.52 6.00
CA ASP A 181 5.26 25.08 5.21
C ASP A 181 5.41 24.96 3.67
N PHE A 182 5.92 23.83 3.19
CA PHE A 182 6.07 23.60 1.77
C PHE A 182 4.71 23.40 1.09
N GLN A 183 4.47 24.20 0.05
CA GLN A 183 3.31 24.11 -0.83
C GLN A 183 3.79 23.91 -2.27
N PRO A 184 3.30 22.89 -3.01
CA PRO A 184 3.55 22.76 -4.44
C PRO A 184 3.11 24.00 -5.22
N ALA A 185 3.78 24.29 -6.35
CA ALA A 185 3.34 25.36 -7.24
C ALA A 185 1.99 25.02 -7.88
N ALA A 186 1.12 26.02 -8.08
CA ALA A 186 -0.16 25.82 -8.73
C ALA A 186 0.01 25.28 -10.17
N GLY A 187 -0.79 24.28 -10.53
CA GLY A 187 -0.73 23.60 -11.82
C GLY A 187 0.46 22.64 -11.99
N SER A 188 1.27 22.44 -10.95
CA SER A 188 2.43 21.55 -11.01
C SER A 188 2.05 20.06 -10.92
N PRO A 189 2.90 19.15 -11.45
CA PRO A 189 2.73 17.71 -11.22
C PRO A 189 2.70 17.31 -9.73
N GLU A 190 3.42 18.07 -8.88
CA GLU A 190 3.45 17.92 -7.43
C GLU A 190 2.09 18.27 -6.80
N GLU A 191 1.44 19.35 -7.24
CA GLU A 191 0.09 19.70 -6.80
C GLU A 191 -0.91 18.60 -7.20
N ARG A 192 -0.81 18.10 -8.44
CA ARG A 192 -1.69 17.03 -8.95
C ARG A 192 -1.66 15.78 -8.09
N VAL A 193 -0.47 15.28 -7.71
CA VAL A 193 -0.40 14.10 -6.84
C VAL A 193 -0.97 14.41 -5.46
N MET A 194 -0.72 15.60 -4.88
CA MET A 194 -1.23 15.98 -3.57
C MET A 194 -2.76 16.03 -3.53
N GLN A 195 -3.41 16.54 -4.58
CA GLN A 195 -4.88 16.55 -4.69
C GLN A 195 -5.46 15.13 -4.62
N VAL A 196 -4.85 14.17 -5.34
CA VAL A 196 -5.29 12.77 -5.32
C VAL A 196 -5.08 12.11 -3.97
N LEU A 197 -4.04 12.51 -3.23
CA LEU A 197 -3.80 11.98 -1.89
C LEU A 197 -4.76 12.58 -0.85
N GLN A 198 -5.19 13.82 -1.02
CA GLN A 198 -6.22 14.45 -0.18
C GLN A 198 -7.62 13.91 -0.51
N GLN A 199 -7.86 13.54 -1.76
CA GLN A 199 -9.14 13.06 -2.27
C GLN A 199 -8.94 11.76 -3.08
N PRO A 200 -8.99 10.58 -2.42
CA PRO A 200 -8.80 9.30 -3.08
C PRO A 200 -9.72 9.11 -4.28
N VAL A 201 -9.14 8.62 -5.39
CA VAL A 201 -9.82 8.47 -6.68
C VAL A 201 -10.24 7.01 -6.90
N ASP A 202 -11.28 6.80 -7.71
CA ASP A 202 -11.59 5.49 -8.29
C ASP A 202 -10.78 5.26 -9.58
N TRP A 203 -9.70 4.50 -9.45
CA TRP A 203 -8.83 4.13 -10.57
C TRP A 203 -9.49 3.19 -11.57
N MET A 204 -10.48 2.39 -11.17
CA MET A 204 -11.19 1.50 -12.07
C MET A 204 -12.23 2.26 -12.90
N ALA A 205 -12.88 3.29 -12.33
CA ALA A 205 -13.69 4.21 -13.11
C ALA A 205 -12.84 4.95 -14.17
N LYS A 206 -11.66 5.44 -13.79
CA LYS A 206 -10.71 6.05 -14.75
C LYS A 206 -10.27 5.07 -15.85
N ALA A 207 -10.00 3.82 -15.48
CA ALA A 207 -9.65 2.77 -16.44
C ALA A 207 -10.73 2.57 -17.51
N ARG A 208 -12.01 2.52 -17.10
CA ARG A 208 -13.15 2.37 -18.03
C ARG A 208 -13.29 3.54 -19.00
N LEU A 209 -12.96 4.76 -18.57
CA LEU A 209 -13.00 5.96 -19.42
C LEU A 209 -11.83 6.01 -20.42
N ALA A 210 -10.69 5.40 -20.09
CA ALA A 210 -9.53 5.35 -20.98
C ALA A 210 -9.64 4.26 -22.06
N ASP A 211 -10.43 3.21 -21.78
CA ASP A 211 -10.67 2.08 -22.69
C ASP A 211 -11.85 2.32 -23.68
N GLY A 212 -12.62 3.41 -23.52
CA GLY A 212 -13.80 3.75 -24.33
C GLY A 212 -13.57 4.95 -25.25
#